data_AF-A0A0F9HNQ7-F1
#
_entry.id   AF-A0A0F9HNQ7-F1
#
_cell.length_a   1.000
_cell.length_b   1.000
_cell.length_c   1.000
_cell.angle_alpha   90.00
_cell.angle_beta   90.00
_cell.angle_gamma   90.00
#
_symmetry.space_group_name_H-M   'P 1'
#
loop_
_entity.id
_entity.type
_entity.pdbx_description
1 polymer ?
#
loop_
_entity_poly.entity_id
_entity_poly.type
_entity_poly.pdbx_seq_one_letter_code
_entity_poly.pdbx_strand_id
1 'polypeptide(L)'
;MTAAIQTARAVPPIDYAGVPDQFHGKLAAVCRTSEECGDLVRWFGSADFCPQLPIMVIVPGADSPTLIPGMGYATAAELQDCAIVTWYDQTEKIGKTGHVLDFDALRERRGLMRREEVDAAVREAMLDRIARHKANPVSDPPRQPQFPNPTNKTKFARGKKVTDA
;
A
#
# COMPACT_ATOMS: atom_id res chain seq x y z
N MET A 1 -37.91 -1.60 36.52
CA MET A 1 -36.99 -1.66 35.36
C MET A 1 -36.12 -0.42 35.38
N THR A 2 -34.91 -0.53 35.91
CA THR A 2 -33.92 0.56 35.92
C THR A 2 -33.28 0.64 34.53
N ALA A 3 -33.67 1.64 33.74
CA ALA A 3 -32.99 1.92 32.48
C ALA A 3 -31.57 2.39 32.80
N ALA A 4 -30.57 1.56 32.45
CA ALA A 4 -29.17 1.95 32.53
C ALA A 4 -28.96 3.11 31.56
N ILE A 5 -28.71 4.30 32.10
CA ILE A 5 -28.31 5.46 31.30
C ILE A 5 -26.94 5.11 30.72
N GLN A 6 -26.91 4.67 29.47
CA GLN A 6 -25.68 4.57 28.69
C GLN A 6 -25.23 6.01 28.42
N THR A 7 -24.43 6.56 29.32
CA THR A 7 -23.68 7.79 29.03
C THR A 7 -22.80 7.51 27.83
N ALA A 8 -23.07 8.17 26.71
CA ALA A 8 -22.21 8.11 25.53
C ALA A 8 -20.80 8.50 25.99
N ARG A 9 -19.89 7.52 26.02
CA ARG A 9 -18.51 7.73 26.47
C ARG A 9 -17.87 8.72 25.52
N ALA A 10 -17.28 9.78 26.08
CA ALA A 10 -16.60 10.80 25.31
C ALA A 10 -15.31 10.21 24.73
N VAL A 11 -15.40 9.75 23.47
CA VAL A 11 -14.21 9.41 22.69
C VAL A 11 -13.53 10.73 22.30
N PRO A 12 -12.23 10.92 22.59
CA PRO A 12 -11.54 12.14 22.22
C PRO A 12 -11.62 12.37 20.71
N PRO A 13 -11.70 13.63 20.24
CA PRO A 13 -11.77 13.93 18.82
C PRO A 13 -10.51 13.41 18.12
N ILE A 14 -10.71 12.63 17.06
CA ILE A 14 -9.62 12.04 16.28
C ILE A 14 -8.95 13.15 15.48
N ASP A 15 -7.63 13.28 15.65
CA ASP A 15 -6.81 14.08 14.76
C ASP A 15 -6.57 13.29 13.46
N TYR A 16 -7.03 13.85 12.33
CA TYR A 16 -6.91 13.25 11.00
C TYR A 16 -5.68 13.75 10.22
N ALA A 17 -4.79 14.53 10.83
CA ALA A 17 -3.55 14.94 10.18
C ALA A 17 -2.73 13.73 9.68
N GLY A 18 -2.38 13.73 8.39
CA GLY A 18 -1.63 12.64 7.75
C GLY A 18 -2.45 11.38 7.45
N VAL A 19 -3.74 11.35 7.78
CA VAL A 19 -4.65 10.25 7.43
C VAL A 19 -5.20 10.48 6.02
N PRO A 20 -5.19 9.47 5.14
CA PRO A 20 -5.80 9.60 3.82
C PRO A 20 -7.29 9.95 3.90
N ASP A 21 -7.75 10.90 3.09
CA ASP A 21 -9.11 11.44 3.11
C ASP A 21 -10.21 10.37 3.09
N GLN A 22 -9.96 9.26 2.40
CA GLN A 22 -10.88 8.13 2.30
C GLN A 22 -11.24 7.47 3.64
N PHE A 23 -10.42 7.68 4.68
CA PHE A 23 -10.59 7.13 6.03
C PHE A 23 -11.11 8.14 7.05
N HIS A 24 -11.33 9.39 6.66
CA HIS A 24 -11.90 10.40 7.57
C HIS A 24 -13.31 9.98 8.01
N GLY A 25 -13.56 9.98 9.32
CA GLY A 25 -14.82 9.52 9.92
C GLY A 25 -15.04 8.01 9.95
N LYS A 26 -14.07 7.21 9.48
CA LYS A 26 -14.16 5.73 9.43
C LYS A 26 -13.23 5.04 10.41
N LEU A 27 -12.60 5.78 11.31
CA LEU A 27 -11.63 5.26 12.28
C LEU A 27 -12.14 5.49 13.70
N ALA A 28 -11.79 4.58 14.60
CA ALA A 28 -12.02 4.73 16.04
C ALA A 28 -10.87 5.49 16.72
N ALA A 29 -9.64 5.28 16.25
CA ALA A 29 -8.44 5.95 16.73
C ALA A 29 -7.33 5.91 15.66
N VAL A 30 -6.36 6.80 15.81
CA VAL A 30 -5.15 6.87 14.98
C VAL A 30 -3.95 6.89 15.92
N CYS A 31 -3.01 5.98 15.72
CA CYS A 31 -1.77 5.89 16.48
C CYS A 31 -0.59 6.17 15.56
N ARG A 32 0.23 7.15 15.93
CA ARG A 32 1.40 7.64 15.19
C ARG A 32 2.68 7.52 15.99
N THR A 33 2.58 7.13 17.25
CA THR A 33 3.70 6.86 18.15
C THR A 33 3.45 5.56 18.90
N SER A 34 4.50 4.98 19.47
CA SER A 34 4.39 3.81 20.35
C SER A 34 3.58 4.13 21.62
N GLU A 35 3.70 5.36 22.13
CA GLU A 35 2.94 5.82 23.30
C GLU A 35 1.45 5.89 23.01
N GLU A 36 1.07 6.42 21.84
CA GLU A 36 -0.33 6.45 21.39
C GLU A 36 -0.92 5.04 21.22
N CYS A 37 -0.12 4.06 20.80
CA CYS A 37 -0.55 2.66 20.78
C CYS A 37 -0.81 2.13 22.21
N GLY A 38 0.03 2.51 23.17
CA GLY A 38 -0.09 2.15 24.59
C GLY A 38 -1.24 2.85 25.33
N ASP A 39 -1.70 3.99 24.83
CA ASP A 39 -2.78 4.78 25.43
C ASP A 39 -4.17 4.44 24.86
N LEU A 40 -4.29 3.47 23.95
CA LEU A 40 -5.56 3.12 23.30
C LEU A 40 -6.68 2.76 24.28
N VAL A 41 -6.42 1.91 25.28
CA VAL A 41 -7.42 1.57 26.30
C VAL A 41 -7.84 2.79 27.10
N ARG A 42 -6.93 3.73 27.36
CA ARG A 42 -7.23 4.99 28.04
C ARG A 42 -8.14 5.88 27.20
N TRP A 43 -7.94 5.93 25.88
CA TRP A 43 -8.79 6.71 24.97
C TRP A 43 -10.21 6.14 24.85
N PHE A 44 -10.35 4.82 24.83
CA PHE A 44 -11.66 4.16 24.86
C PHE A 44 -12.29 4.12 26.26
N GLY A 45 -11.51 4.43 27.30
CA GLY A 45 -11.91 4.52 28.70
C GLY A 45 -12.11 3.18 29.41
N SER A 46 -12.00 2.05 28.72
CA SER A 46 -12.19 0.71 29.29
C SER A 46 -11.55 -0.34 28.41
N ALA A 47 -10.89 -1.33 29.04
CA ALA A 47 -10.27 -2.47 28.36
C ALA A 47 -11.30 -3.34 27.61
N ASP A 48 -12.49 -3.53 28.19
CA ASP A 48 -13.55 -4.39 27.65
C ASP A 48 -14.39 -3.70 26.56
N PHE A 49 -14.10 -2.44 26.23
CA PHE A 49 -14.85 -1.73 25.20
C PHE A 49 -14.52 -2.29 23.82
N CYS A 50 -15.53 -2.66 23.03
CA CYS A 50 -15.34 -3.17 21.67
C CYS A 50 -15.68 -2.07 20.64
N PRO A 51 -14.70 -1.34 20.10
CA PRO A 51 -14.96 -0.32 19.09
C PRO A 51 -15.45 -0.95 17.78
N GLN A 52 -16.49 -0.34 17.17
CA GLN A 52 -17.02 -0.78 15.87
C GLN A 52 -16.11 -0.40 14.71
N LEU A 53 -15.46 0.77 14.81
CA LEU A 53 -14.57 1.28 13.77
C LEU A 53 -13.14 0.76 13.99
N PRO A 54 -12.36 0.58 12.91
CA PRO A 54 -10.97 0.15 12.98
C PRO A 54 -10.05 1.22 13.58
N ILE A 55 -8.90 0.79 14.09
CA ILE A 55 -7.81 1.68 14.52
C ILE A 55 -6.74 1.69 13.42
N MET A 56 -6.15 2.85 13.17
CA MET A 56 -5.07 3.02 12.20
C MET A 56 -3.74 3.22 12.92
N VAL A 57 -2.73 2.42 12.58
CA VAL A 57 -1.35 2.57 13.04
C VAL A 57 -0.51 3.12 11.88
N ILE A 58 0.14 4.26 12.11
CA ILE A 58 0.99 4.95 11.14
C ILE A 58 2.41 5.00 11.69
N VAL A 59 3.29 4.14 11.20
CA VAL A 59 4.71 4.15 11.59
C VAL A 59 5.48 5.05 10.63
N PRO A 60 6.21 6.07 11.12
CA PRO A 60 7.05 6.91 10.26
C PRO A 60 8.06 6.05 9.47
N GLY A 61 8.08 6.24 8.16
CA GLY A 61 8.93 5.45 7.26
C GLY A 61 8.35 4.12 6.80
N ALA A 62 7.18 3.70 7.31
CA ALA A 62 6.44 2.58 6.74
C ALA A 62 5.72 2.97 5.44
N ASP A 63 5.64 2.03 4.50
CA ASP A 63 5.06 2.27 3.16
C ASP A 63 3.56 2.55 3.18
N SER A 64 2.84 1.96 4.13
CA SER A 64 1.39 2.11 4.23
C SER A 64 0.90 2.04 5.67
N PRO A 65 -0.09 2.85 6.05
CA PRO A 65 -0.73 2.74 7.35
C PRO A 65 -1.42 1.38 7.50
N THR A 66 -1.34 0.79 8.68
CA THR A 66 -1.96 -0.50 8.97
C THR A 66 -3.27 -0.30 9.71
N LEU A 67 -4.32 -0.96 9.22
CA LEU A 67 -5.65 -0.93 9.83
C LEU A 67 -5.88 -2.20 10.62
N ILE A 68 -6.22 -2.04 11.90
CA ILE A 68 -6.54 -3.14 12.79
C ILE A 68 -8.06 -3.12 13.01
N PRO A 69 -8.80 -4.07 12.43
CA PRO A 69 -10.26 -4.09 12.53
C PRO A 69 -10.71 -4.60 13.91
N GLY A 70 -11.44 -3.76 14.65
CA GLY A 70 -12.15 -4.19 15.87
C GLY A 70 -13.54 -4.78 15.57
N MET A 71 -14.28 -4.14 14.66
CA MET A 71 -15.61 -4.54 14.18
C MET A 71 -16.63 -4.84 15.30
N GLY A 72 -16.43 -4.30 16.51
CA GLY A 72 -17.28 -4.56 17.67
C GLY A 72 -17.08 -5.94 18.32
N TYR A 73 -16.09 -6.72 17.87
CA TYR A 73 -15.75 -8.02 18.47
C TYR A 73 -14.49 -7.94 19.31
N ALA A 74 -13.43 -7.33 18.77
CA ALA A 74 -12.18 -7.19 19.50
C ALA A 74 -12.31 -6.12 20.58
N THR A 75 -11.81 -6.44 21.76
CA THR A 75 -11.75 -5.52 22.90
C THR A 75 -10.66 -4.47 22.69
N ALA A 76 -10.78 -3.33 23.36
CA ALA A 76 -9.78 -2.27 23.31
C ALA A 76 -8.41 -2.77 23.79
N ALA A 77 -8.36 -3.72 24.72
CA ALA A 77 -7.13 -4.37 25.16
C ALA A 77 -6.48 -5.18 24.03
N GLU A 78 -7.23 -6.03 23.34
CA GLU A 78 -6.70 -6.82 22.21
C GLU A 78 -6.22 -5.92 21.08
N LEU A 79 -6.96 -4.85 20.82
CA LEU A 79 -6.59 -3.85 19.81
C LEU A 79 -5.32 -3.09 20.17
N GLN A 80 -5.15 -2.76 21.45
CA GLN A 80 -3.91 -2.18 21.97
C GLN A 80 -2.72 -3.12 21.76
N ASP A 81 -2.85 -4.38 22.16
CA ASP A 81 -1.78 -5.37 21.99
C ASP A 81 -1.41 -5.54 20.51
N CYS A 82 -2.41 -5.63 19.64
CA CYS A 82 -2.20 -5.71 18.20
C CYS A 82 -1.50 -4.45 17.64
N ALA A 83 -1.88 -3.26 18.11
CA ALA A 83 -1.25 -2.00 17.69
C ALA A 83 0.22 -1.94 18.11
N ILE A 84 0.52 -2.34 19.35
CA ILE A 84 1.88 -2.38 19.89
C ILE A 84 2.75 -3.36 19.09
N VAL A 85 2.28 -4.59 18.87
CA VAL A 85 3.01 -5.59 18.08
C VAL A 85 3.24 -5.09 16.65
N THR A 86 2.21 -4.52 16.02
CA THR A 86 2.32 -3.96 14.66
C THR A 86 3.38 -2.87 14.59
N TRP A 87 3.42 -1.99 15.59
CA TRP A 87 4.42 -0.92 15.68
C TRP A 87 5.84 -1.49 15.77
N TYR A 88 6.08 -2.44 16.67
CA TYR A 88 7.40 -3.05 16.84
C TYR A 88 7.85 -3.83 15.59
N ASP A 89 6.97 -4.62 14.99
CA ASP A 89 7.27 -5.37 13.78
C ASP A 89 7.67 -4.46 12.62
N GLN A 90 6.99 -3.34 12.46
CA GLN A 90 7.28 -2.38 11.38
C GLN A 90 8.57 -1.62 11.64
N THR A 91 8.78 -1.15 12.87
CA THR A 91 10.03 -0.47 13.23
C THR A 91 11.24 -1.41 13.12
N GLU A 92 11.11 -2.68 13.51
CA GLU A 92 12.18 -3.68 13.34
C GLU A 92 12.47 -3.97 11.86
N LYS A 93 11.42 -4.12 11.02
CA LYS A 93 11.58 -4.29 9.56
C LYS A 93 12.27 -3.10 8.92
N ILE A 94 11.88 -1.87 9.28
CA ILE A 94 12.53 -0.64 8.81
C ILE A 94 14.02 -0.66 9.21
N GLY A 95 14.33 -0.98 10.47
CA GLY A 95 15.69 -1.02 10.98
C GLY A 95 16.59 -2.07 10.30
N LYS A 96 16.04 -3.24 9.97
CA LYS A 96 16.79 -4.33 9.31
C LYS A 96 17.00 -4.09 7.83
N THR A 97 15.97 -3.64 7.13
CA THR A 97 15.95 -3.67 5.66
C THR A 97 16.31 -2.32 5.05
N GLY A 98 16.22 -1.21 5.80
CA GLY A 98 16.44 0.16 5.29
C GLY A 98 15.39 0.63 4.26
N HIS A 99 14.62 -0.31 3.70
CA HIS A 99 13.47 -0.16 2.83
C HIS A 99 12.36 -1.11 3.30
N VAL A 100 11.12 -0.68 3.27
CA VAL A 100 10.02 -1.40 3.93
C VAL A 100 9.47 -2.58 3.13
N LEU A 101 9.77 -2.64 1.82
CA LEU A 101 9.45 -3.77 0.95
C LEU A 101 10.73 -4.42 0.38
N ASP A 102 10.92 -5.69 0.74
CA ASP A 102 11.82 -6.59 0.03
C ASP A 102 11.13 -7.08 -1.26
N PHE A 103 11.24 -6.27 -2.31
CA PHE A 103 10.68 -6.59 -3.62
C PHE A 103 11.25 -7.87 -4.21
N ASP A 104 12.48 -8.25 -3.85
CA ASP A 104 13.14 -9.43 -4.40
C ASP A 104 12.54 -10.70 -3.78
N ALA A 105 12.34 -10.73 -2.45
CA ALA A 105 11.62 -11.81 -1.80
C ALA A 105 10.16 -11.94 -2.29
N LEU A 106 9.50 -10.82 -2.60
CA LEU A 106 8.12 -10.81 -3.09
C LEU A 106 8.03 -11.35 -4.52
N ARG A 107 9.03 -11.07 -5.36
CA ARG A 107 9.16 -11.64 -6.71
C ARG A 107 9.42 -13.13 -6.65
N GLU A 108 10.33 -13.59 -5.80
CA GLU A 108 10.65 -15.02 -5.64
C GLU A 108 9.43 -15.83 -5.18
N ARG A 109 8.67 -15.34 -4.20
CA ARG A 109 7.41 -15.98 -3.77
C ARG A 109 6.36 -16.09 -4.87
N ARG A 110 6.37 -15.16 -5.84
CA ARG A 110 5.44 -15.13 -6.97
C ARG A 110 5.99 -15.87 -8.20
N GLY A 111 7.16 -16.52 -8.09
CA GLY A 111 7.82 -17.18 -9.21
C GLY A 111 8.28 -16.21 -10.30
N LEU A 112 8.46 -14.94 -9.96
CA LEU A 112 8.95 -13.91 -10.87
C LEU A 112 10.48 -13.90 -10.83
N MET A 113 11.11 -13.70 -11.99
CA MET A 113 12.57 -13.59 -12.13
C MET A 113 13.11 -12.45 -11.26
N ARG A 114 14.37 -12.55 -10.82
CA ARG A 114 15.02 -11.48 -10.05
C ARG A 114 15.20 -10.23 -10.89
N ARG A 115 15.28 -9.06 -10.26
CA ARG A 115 15.31 -7.78 -10.99
C ARG A 115 16.49 -7.70 -11.96
N GLU A 116 17.67 -8.19 -11.57
CA GLU A 116 18.85 -8.23 -12.42
C GLU A 116 18.72 -9.14 -13.65
N GLU A 117 17.84 -10.14 -13.59
CA GLU A 117 17.65 -11.13 -14.65
C GLU A 117 16.61 -10.71 -15.69
N VAL A 118 15.71 -9.78 -15.33
CA VAL A 118 14.59 -9.35 -16.20
C VAL A 118 15.10 -8.77 -17.51
N ASP A 119 16.08 -7.87 -17.47
CA ASP A 119 16.55 -7.18 -18.68
C ASP A 119 17.22 -8.15 -19.65
N ALA A 120 17.96 -9.13 -19.14
CA ALA A 120 18.57 -10.18 -19.94
C ALA A 120 17.50 -11.08 -20.58
N ALA A 121 16.54 -11.55 -19.78
CA ALA A 121 15.45 -12.42 -20.25
C ALA A 121 14.54 -11.73 -21.29
N VAL A 122 14.22 -10.44 -21.09
CA VAL A 122 13.43 -9.66 -22.05
C VAL A 122 14.19 -9.48 -23.36
N ARG A 123 15.49 -9.20 -23.29
CA ARG A 123 16.34 -9.06 -24.48
C ARG A 123 16.40 -10.37 -25.26
N GLU A 124 16.61 -11.48 -24.57
CA GLU A 124 16.64 -12.81 -25.18
C GLU A 124 15.30 -13.15 -25.83
N ALA A 125 14.17 -12.96 -25.13
CA ALA A 125 12.84 -13.18 -25.67
C ALA A 125 12.53 -12.32 -26.90
N MET A 126 13.02 -11.07 -26.95
CA MET A 126 12.92 -10.22 -28.15
C MET A 126 13.72 -10.76 -29.32
N LEU A 127 14.97 -11.20 -29.09
CA LEU A 127 15.82 -11.77 -30.13
C LEU A 127 15.21 -13.06 -30.69
N ASP A 128 14.71 -13.92 -29.81
CA ASP A 128 13.99 -15.15 -30.17
C ASP A 128 12.77 -14.86 -31.03
N ARG A 129 11.98 -13.85 -30.66
CA ARG A 129 10.82 -13.42 -31.44
C ARG A 129 11.23 -12.92 -32.83
N ILE A 130 12.31 -12.14 -32.92
CA ILE A 130 12.84 -11.65 -34.21
C ILE A 130 13.32 -12.84 -35.08
N ALA A 131 13.99 -13.82 -34.50
CA ALA A 131 14.46 -15.01 -35.21
C ALA A 131 13.27 -15.83 -35.75
N ARG A 132 12.25 -16.08 -34.92
CA ARG A 132 11.02 -16.77 -35.35
C ARG A 132 10.27 -16.02 -36.43
N HIS A 133 10.23 -14.68 -36.36
CA HIS A 133 9.61 -13.83 -37.37
C HIS A 133 10.35 -13.88 -38.70
N LYS A 134 11.68 -13.82 -38.67
CA LYS A 134 12.52 -14.00 -39.87
C LYS A 134 12.36 -15.38 -40.49
N ALA A 135 12.21 -16.43 -39.68
CA ALA A 135 12.02 -17.80 -40.16
C ALA A 135 10.61 -18.02 -40.76
N ASN A 136 9.57 -17.37 -40.22
CA ASN A 136 8.19 -17.52 -40.66
C ASN A 136 7.53 -16.16 -40.96
N PRO A 137 7.86 -15.51 -42.08
CA PRO A 137 7.36 -14.17 -42.41
C PRO A 137 5.85 -14.12 -42.73
N VAL A 138 5.21 -15.27 -42.99
CA VAL A 138 3.80 -15.39 -43.41
C VAL A 138 2.83 -15.57 -42.24
N SER A 139 3.31 -15.99 -41.06
CA SER A 139 2.46 -16.28 -39.89
C SER A 139 2.18 -15.08 -38.99
N ASP A 140 2.60 -13.88 -39.40
CA ASP A 140 2.33 -12.67 -38.65
C ASP A 140 0.82 -12.36 -38.72
N PRO A 141 0.14 -12.04 -37.59
CA PRO A 141 -1.22 -11.53 -37.67
C PRO A 141 -1.21 -10.33 -38.63
N PRO A 142 -2.20 -10.21 -39.53
CA PRO A 142 -2.22 -9.16 -40.52
C PRO A 142 -1.98 -7.83 -39.83
N ARG A 143 -0.97 -7.08 -40.29
CA ARG A 143 -0.69 -5.74 -39.76
C ARG A 143 -2.01 -5.01 -39.74
N GLN A 144 -2.46 -4.61 -38.55
CA GLN A 144 -3.68 -3.81 -38.46
C GLN A 144 -3.50 -2.64 -39.42
N PRO A 145 -4.42 -2.42 -40.37
CA PRO A 145 -4.32 -1.29 -41.27
C PRO A 145 -4.18 -0.04 -40.39
N GLN A 146 -3.07 0.66 -40.55
CA GLN A 146 -2.88 1.94 -39.88
C GLN A 146 -3.84 2.91 -40.57
N PHE A 147 -5.02 3.07 -39.99
CA PHE A 147 -5.92 4.11 -40.40
C PHE A 147 -5.21 5.46 -40.18
N PRO A 148 -5.23 6.36 -41.18
CA PRO A 148 -4.69 7.70 -40.98
C PRO A 148 -5.37 8.31 -39.76
N ASN A 149 -4.59 8.85 -38.83
CA ASN A 149 -5.14 9.48 -37.63
C ASN A 149 -6.07 10.62 -38.09
N PRO A 150 -7.40 10.53 -37.88
CA PRO A 150 -8.34 11.53 -38.39
C PRO A 150 -8.11 12.92 -37.80
N THR A 151 -7.36 13.02 -36.70
CA THR A 151 -7.09 14.28 -36.00
C THR A 151 -5.75 14.93 -36.36
N ASN A 152 -4.90 14.30 -37.19
CA ASN A 152 -3.56 14.82 -37.56
C ASN A 152 -2.68 15.25 -36.36
N LYS A 153 -3.01 14.82 -35.14
CA LYS A 153 -2.24 15.13 -33.93
C LYS A 153 -0.97 14.30 -33.98
N THR A 154 0.15 14.95 -34.23
CA THR A 154 1.48 14.37 -34.10
C THR A 154 1.64 13.87 -32.66
N LYS A 155 1.82 12.56 -32.49
CA LYS A 155 2.22 12.02 -31.19
C LYS A 155 3.55 12.69 -30.82
N PHE A 156 3.54 13.43 -29.72
CA PHE A 156 4.63 14.08 -28.99
C PHE A 156 5.97 14.16 -29.74
N ALA A 157 6.38 15.39 -30.07
CA ALA A 157 7.75 15.67 -30.52
C ALA A 157 8.74 15.10 -29.49
N ARG A 158 9.46 14.03 -29.86
CA ARG A 158 10.68 13.62 -29.14
C ARG A 158 11.57 14.86 -29.10
N GLY A 159 11.84 15.35 -27.90
CA GLY A 159 12.53 16.62 -27.67
C GLY A 159 13.77 16.77 -28.55
N LYS A 160 13.90 17.96 -29.15
CA LYS A 160 15.17 18.42 -29.71
C LYS A 160 16.26 18.22 -28.65
N LYS A 161 17.34 17.52 -29.01
CA LYS A 161 18.61 17.68 -28.29
C LYS A 161 18.99 19.15 -28.38
N VAL A 162 19.10 19.82 -27.24
CA VAL A 162 19.77 21.11 -27.15
C VAL A 162 21.25 20.80 -27.16
N THR A 163 21.89 21.02 -28.31
CA THR A 163 23.33 21.21 -28.42
C THR A 163 23.56 22.52 -29.15
N ASP A 164 24.50 23.27 -28.60
CA ASP A 164 25.22 24.42 -29.15
C ASP A 164 24.59 25.82 -28.98
N ALA A 165 24.97 26.46 -27.88
CA ALA A 165 25.61 27.78 -27.85
C ALA A 165 26.40 27.96 -26.55
#